data_AF-A0A7Y3XVH3-F1
#
_entry.id   AF-A0A7Y3XVH3-F1
#
_cell.length_a   1.000
_cell.length_b   1.000
_cell.length_c   1.000
_cell.angle_alpha   90.00
_cell.angle_beta   90.00
_cell.angle_gamma   90.00
#
_symmetry.space_group_name_H-M   'P 1'
#
loop_
_entity.id
_entity.type
_entity.pdbx_description
1 polymer ?
#
loop_
_entity_poly.entity_id
_entity_poly.type
_entity_poly.pdbx_seq_one_letter_code
_entity_poly.pdbx_strand_id
1 'polypeptide(L)'
;ADDNRFPVYPQRLVADIRRVLPSEGIVALDNGIYKIWFARNYKAHKPNTVLLDNALATMGAGLPSAMAAHLVHPDRPVISVCGDGGFMMNSQELETAVRLGMHITVVILRDDGYGMIRWKQANMGFTDFGLDYGNPDFVKYAEAYG
;
A
#
# COMPACT_ATOMS: atom_id res chain seq x y z
N ALA A 1 -15.23 -3.65 13.35
CA ALA A 1 -14.37 -3.72 12.16
C ALA A 1 -14.90 -4.78 11.22
N ASP A 2 -16.22 -4.87 11.10
CA ASP A 2 -16.92 -6.07 10.61
C ASP A 2 -17.99 -5.68 9.58
N ASP A 3 -17.94 -4.42 9.14
CA ASP A 3 -18.75 -3.90 8.05
C ASP A 3 -18.27 -4.53 6.73
N ASN A 4 -19.21 -5.08 5.96
CA ASN A 4 -18.95 -5.83 4.72
C ASN A 4 -19.26 -5.02 3.45
N ARG A 5 -19.47 -3.70 3.56
CA ARG A 5 -19.79 -2.86 2.39
C ARG A 5 -18.64 -2.78 1.38
N PHE A 6 -18.99 -2.42 0.16
CA PHE A 6 -18.07 -2.05 -0.90
C PHE A 6 -18.41 -0.65 -1.44
N PRO A 7 -17.43 0.26 -1.64
CA PRO A 7 -16.01 0.12 -1.34
C PRO A 7 -15.70 -0.12 0.15
N VAL A 8 -14.62 -0.85 0.44
CA VAL A 8 -14.28 -1.27 1.81
C VAL A 8 -13.91 -0.07 2.69
N TYR A 9 -14.33 -0.08 3.96
CA TYR A 9 -13.83 0.91 4.90
C TYR A 9 -12.35 0.67 5.21
N PRO A 10 -11.51 1.73 5.26
CA PRO A 10 -10.09 1.57 5.56
C PRO A 10 -9.81 0.90 6.91
N GLN A 11 -10.63 1.13 7.93
CA GLN A 11 -10.51 0.48 9.24
C GLN A 11 -10.77 -1.03 9.15
N ARG A 12 -11.72 -1.44 8.29
CA ARG A 12 -11.97 -2.87 8.00
C ARG A 12 -10.77 -3.49 7.32
N LEU A 13 -10.22 -2.83 6.29
CA LEU A 13 -9.01 -3.29 5.60
C LEU A 13 -7.84 -3.50 6.56
N VAL A 14 -7.56 -2.52 7.44
CA VAL A 14 -6.48 -2.61 8.43
C VAL A 14 -6.69 -3.80 9.38
N ALA A 15 -7.94 -4.01 9.84
CA ALA A 15 -8.27 -5.12 10.72
C ALA A 15 -8.12 -6.49 10.02
N ASP A 16 -8.54 -6.59 8.76
CA ASP A 16 -8.41 -7.82 7.98
C ASP A 16 -6.95 -8.18 7.73
N ILE A 17 -6.12 -7.22 7.30
CA ILE A 17 -4.67 -7.44 7.12
C ILE A 17 -4.01 -7.87 8.42
N ARG A 18 -4.33 -7.20 9.54
CA ARG A 18 -3.75 -7.59 10.83
C ARG A 18 -4.19 -8.99 11.26
N ARG A 19 -5.41 -9.42 10.95
CA ARG A 19 -5.94 -10.74 11.30
C ARG A 19 -5.23 -11.87 10.55
N VAL A 20 -4.90 -11.66 9.27
CA VAL A 20 -4.29 -12.69 8.41
C VAL A 20 -2.76 -12.73 8.51
N LEU A 21 -2.12 -11.58 8.74
CA LEU A 21 -0.68 -11.53 8.83
C LEU A 21 -0.22 -12.03 10.20
N PRO A 22 0.79 -12.92 10.30
CA PRO A 22 1.28 -13.39 11.59
C PRO A 22 2.05 -12.29 12.33
N SER A 23 2.39 -12.53 13.60
CA SER A 23 3.00 -11.51 14.46
C SER A 23 4.39 -11.08 13.97
N GLU A 24 5.15 -11.96 13.31
CA GLU A 24 6.41 -11.59 12.64
C GLU A 24 6.24 -11.09 11.20
N GLY A 25 5.04 -11.14 10.61
CA GLY A 25 4.85 -10.64 9.25
C GLY A 25 5.07 -9.13 9.16
N ILE A 26 5.59 -8.68 8.01
CA ILE A 26 5.98 -7.30 7.77
C ILE A 26 4.96 -6.64 6.87
N VAL A 27 4.47 -5.47 7.26
CA VAL A 27 3.70 -4.58 6.40
C VAL A 27 4.55 -3.38 6.02
N ALA A 28 4.73 -3.15 4.71
CA ALA A 28 5.37 -1.97 4.15
C ALA A 28 4.31 -1.05 3.55
N LEU A 29 4.27 0.19 4.01
CA LEU A 29 3.24 1.16 3.63
C LEU A 29 3.83 2.18 2.65
N ASP A 30 3.16 2.36 1.53
CA ASP A 30 3.32 3.55 0.71
C ASP A 30 2.58 4.75 1.34
N ASN A 31 2.75 5.94 0.78
CA ASN A 31 2.18 7.18 1.28
C ASN A 31 0.88 7.55 0.57
N GLY A 32 -0.22 7.51 1.32
CA GLY A 32 -1.55 7.91 0.88
C GLY A 32 -2.49 8.10 2.07
N ILE A 33 -3.76 8.43 1.82
CA ILE A 33 -4.73 8.67 2.91
C ILE A 33 -4.92 7.45 3.82
N TYR A 34 -4.78 6.25 3.26
CA TYR A 34 -4.95 5.00 4.00
C TYR A 34 -3.91 4.78 5.10
N LYS A 35 -2.71 5.39 4.95
CA LYS A 35 -1.64 5.36 5.95
C LYS A 35 -2.11 5.85 7.32
N ILE A 36 -3.01 6.83 7.36
CA ILE A 36 -3.59 7.35 8.62
C ILE A 36 -4.30 6.23 9.39
N TRP A 37 -5.01 5.35 8.67
CA TRP A 37 -5.76 4.26 9.30
C TRP A 37 -4.84 3.14 9.80
N PHE A 38 -3.76 2.85 9.07
CA PHE A 38 -2.72 1.94 9.58
C PHE A 38 -2.02 2.50 10.82
N ALA A 39 -1.58 3.76 10.77
CA ALA A 39 -0.91 4.40 11.90
C ALA A 39 -1.78 4.45 13.17
N ARG A 40 -3.11 4.59 13.00
CA ARG A 40 -4.05 4.63 14.13
C ARG A 40 -4.49 3.26 14.63
N ASN A 41 -4.65 2.27 13.75
CA ASN A 41 -5.38 1.04 14.06
C ASN A 41 -4.57 -0.26 13.91
N TYR A 42 -3.41 -0.23 13.23
CA TYR A 42 -2.62 -1.44 13.03
C TYR A 42 -1.74 -1.73 14.25
N LYS A 43 -2.07 -2.78 15.00
CA LYS A 43 -1.31 -3.20 16.17
C LYS A 43 -0.05 -3.97 15.75
N ALA A 44 1.12 -3.39 15.94
CA ALA A 44 2.40 -4.11 15.79
C ALA A 44 2.64 -5.01 17.00
N HIS A 45 2.86 -6.31 16.79
CA HIS A 45 3.16 -7.26 17.86
C HIS A 45 4.67 -7.46 18.09
N LYS A 46 5.49 -7.07 17.11
CA LYS A 46 6.95 -7.18 17.14
C LYS A 46 7.60 -5.90 16.58
N PRO A 47 8.82 -5.53 17.01
CA PRO A 47 9.58 -4.44 16.41
C PRO A 47 9.77 -4.65 14.90
N ASN A 48 9.90 -3.56 14.14
CA ASN A 48 10.24 -3.59 12.71
C ASN A 48 9.29 -4.46 11.86
N THR A 49 8.00 -4.51 12.20
CA THR A 49 6.95 -5.19 11.41
C THR A 49 6.01 -4.24 10.69
N VAL A 50 6.14 -2.92 10.93
CA VAL A 50 5.39 -1.87 10.25
C VAL A 50 6.41 -0.88 9.72
N LEU A 51 6.64 -0.91 8.42
CA LEU A 51 7.54 0.00 7.73
C LEU A 51 6.70 1.14 7.15
N LEU A 52 6.92 2.33 7.69
CA LEU A 52 6.17 3.53 7.36
C LEU A 52 7.16 4.69 7.28
N ASP A 53 7.33 5.25 6.08
CA ASP A 53 8.11 6.48 5.91
C ASP A 53 7.32 7.67 6.43
N ASN A 54 7.75 8.23 7.56
CA ASN A 54 7.12 9.41 8.17
C ASN A 54 7.99 10.67 8.14
N ALA A 55 9.18 10.59 7.55
CA ALA A 55 10.10 11.72 7.52
C ALA A 55 9.93 12.49 6.22
N LEU A 56 10.24 11.84 5.08
CA LEU A 56 10.04 12.45 3.76
C LEU A 56 8.61 12.23 3.27
N ALA A 57 8.00 11.10 3.65
CA ALA A 57 6.68 10.67 3.21
C ALA A 57 6.59 10.55 1.67
N THR A 58 7.60 9.95 1.05
CA THR A 58 7.66 9.79 -0.41
C THR A 58 6.65 8.78 -0.92
N MET A 59 5.96 9.12 -2.02
CA MET A 59 5.13 8.16 -2.74
C MET A 59 6.00 7.15 -3.50
N GLY A 60 5.47 5.95 -3.75
CA GLY A 60 6.15 4.85 -4.42
C GLY A 60 7.07 4.04 -3.51
N ALA A 61 7.14 4.34 -2.21
CA ALA A 61 8.07 3.66 -1.29
C ALA A 61 7.62 2.24 -0.93
N GLY A 62 6.32 1.93 -1.04
CA GLY A 62 5.74 0.71 -0.50
C GLY A 62 6.30 -0.56 -1.11
N LEU A 63 6.34 -0.65 -2.45
CA LEU A 63 6.81 -1.85 -3.15
C LEU A 63 8.32 -2.08 -2.93
N PRO A 64 9.22 -1.10 -3.17
CA PRO A 64 10.65 -1.28 -2.90
C PRO A 64 10.96 -1.62 -1.44
N SER A 65 10.22 -1.05 -0.49
CA SER A 65 10.39 -1.36 0.94
C SER A 65 9.99 -2.80 1.27
N ALA A 66 8.92 -3.32 0.65
CA ALA A 66 8.53 -4.72 0.80
C ALA A 66 9.57 -5.67 0.20
N MET A 67 10.10 -5.34 -0.99
CA MET A 67 11.17 -6.11 -1.63
C MET A 67 12.41 -6.18 -0.75
N ALA A 68 12.86 -5.05 -0.21
CA ALA A 68 14.00 -5.00 0.71
C ALA A 68 13.75 -5.80 1.99
N ALA A 69 12.55 -5.70 2.56
CA ALA A 69 12.17 -6.49 3.73
C ALA A 69 12.22 -8.00 3.48
N HIS A 70 11.76 -8.45 2.30
CA HIS A 70 11.84 -9.85 1.90
C HIS A 70 13.28 -10.31 1.68
N LEU A 71 14.13 -9.50 1.05
CA LEU A 71 15.55 -9.82 0.89
C LEU A 71 16.29 -10.01 2.23
N VAL A 72 15.97 -9.19 3.22
CA VAL A 72 16.56 -9.29 4.56
C VAL A 72 15.94 -10.43 5.38
N HIS A 73 14.68 -10.77 5.10
CA HIS A 73 13.89 -11.75 5.83
C HIS A 73 13.09 -12.68 4.91
N PRO A 74 13.76 -13.59 4.18
CA PRO A 74 13.12 -14.41 3.14
C PRO A 74 12.02 -15.32 3.67
N ASP A 75 12.12 -15.75 4.94
CA ASP A 75 11.16 -16.66 5.59
C ASP A 75 9.96 -15.95 6.22
N ARG A 76 9.90 -14.61 6.18
CA ARG A 76 8.81 -13.83 6.80
C ARG A 76 7.82 -13.41 5.71
N PRO A 77 6.50 -13.52 5.96
CA PRO A 77 5.51 -13.00 5.03
C PRO A 77 5.57 -11.47 5.00
N VAL A 78 5.61 -10.91 3.78
CA VAL A 78 5.70 -9.47 3.56
C VAL A 78 4.53 -9.00 2.69
N ILE A 79 3.85 -7.96 3.16
CA ILE A 79 2.78 -7.28 2.43
C ILE A 79 3.20 -5.83 2.16
N SER A 80 3.06 -5.40 0.91
CA SER A 80 3.09 -3.99 0.52
C SER A 80 1.66 -3.46 0.44
N VAL A 81 1.38 -2.31 1.04
CA VAL A 81 0.08 -1.63 0.92
C VAL A 81 0.28 -0.27 0.27
N CYS A 82 -0.25 -0.15 -0.93
CA CYS A 82 -0.06 0.99 -1.82
C CYS A 82 -1.41 1.61 -2.20
N GLY A 83 -1.42 2.93 -2.43
CA GLY A 83 -2.43 3.53 -3.29
C GLY A 83 -2.10 3.22 -4.75
N ASP A 84 -3.08 3.24 -5.63
CA ASP A 84 -2.91 3.12 -7.08
C ASP A 84 -1.87 4.10 -7.65
N GLY A 85 -1.97 5.39 -7.32
CA GLY A 85 -1.02 6.40 -7.79
C GLY A 85 0.40 6.19 -7.25
N GLY A 86 0.54 5.79 -5.98
CA GLY A 86 1.83 5.47 -5.38
C GLY A 86 2.47 4.23 -6.00
N PHE A 87 1.67 3.17 -6.16
CA PHE A 87 2.09 1.93 -6.81
C PHE A 87 2.63 2.21 -8.22
N MET A 88 1.89 2.99 -9.03
CA MET A 88 2.28 3.27 -10.41
C MET A 88 3.63 3.99 -10.54
N MET A 89 4.09 4.74 -9.54
CA MET A 89 5.39 5.44 -9.58
C MET A 89 6.59 4.49 -9.68
N ASN A 90 6.49 3.29 -9.10
CA ASN A 90 7.56 2.28 -9.09
C ASN A 90 7.08 0.89 -9.50
N SER A 91 5.94 0.80 -10.18
CA SER A 91 5.29 -0.45 -10.59
C SER A 91 6.15 -1.33 -11.50
N GLN A 92 7.10 -0.73 -12.23
CA GLN A 92 8.07 -1.44 -13.04
C GLN A 92 8.96 -2.41 -12.25
N GLU A 93 9.12 -2.23 -10.93
CA GLU A 93 9.90 -3.12 -10.07
C GLU A 93 9.21 -4.48 -9.84
N LEU A 94 7.98 -4.67 -10.33
CA LEU A 94 7.41 -6.01 -10.47
C LEU A 94 8.32 -6.93 -11.30
N GLU A 95 8.98 -6.39 -12.34
CA GLU A 95 9.99 -7.14 -13.11
C GLU A 95 11.09 -7.69 -12.19
N THR A 96 11.65 -6.83 -11.34
CA THR A 96 12.71 -7.22 -10.40
C THR A 96 12.22 -8.25 -9.40
N ALA A 97 11.01 -8.07 -8.85
CA ALA A 97 10.44 -9.01 -7.90
C ALA A 97 10.26 -10.41 -8.53
N VAL A 98 9.74 -10.49 -9.76
CA VAL A 98 9.58 -11.75 -10.50
C VAL A 98 10.93 -12.35 -10.85
N ARG A 99 11.85 -11.57 -11.43
CA ARG A 99 13.19 -12.03 -11.81
C ARG A 99 13.99 -12.59 -10.63
N LEU A 100 13.77 -12.06 -9.43
CA LEU A 100 14.43 -12.52 -8.20
C LEU A 100 13.61 -13.54 -7.41
N GLY A 101 12.46 -13.99 -7.92
CA GLY A 101 11.62 -15.00 -7.26
C GLY A 101 11.08 -14.56 -5.91
N MET A 102 10.79 -13.27 -5.72
CA MET A 102 10.37 -12.73 -4.44
C MET A 102 8.92 -13.07 -4.10
N HIS A 103 8.70 -13.62 -2.91
CA HIS A 103 7.36 -13.94 -2.41
C HIS A 103 6.77 -12.78 -1.60
N ILE A 104 6.31 -11.73 -2.29
CA ILE A 104 5.67 -10.55 -1.69
C ILE A 104 4.22 -10.41 -2.14
N THR A 105 3.33 -9.94 -1.25
CA THR A 105 1.94 -9.61 -1.60
C THR A 105 1.78 -8.10 -1.73
N VAL A 106 1.21 -7.61 -2.83
CA VAL A 106 0.92 -6.18 -3.03
C VAL A 106 -0.59 -5.95 -2.96
N VAL A 107 -1.01 -5.08 -2.04
CA VAL A 107 -2.40 -4.63 -1.88
C VAL A 107 -2.50 -3.22 -2.42
N ILE A 108 -3.23 -3.06 -3.53
CA ILE A 108 -3.47 -1.76 -4.16
C ILE A 108 -4.85 -1.25 -3.75
N LEU A 109 -4.89 -0.10 -3.08
CA LEU A 109 -6.10 0.65 -2.82
C LEU A 109 -6.35 1.58 -4.00
N ARG A 110 -7.37 1.26 -4.78
CA ARG A 110 -7.74 1.98 -5.99
C ARG A 110 -8.90 2.93 -5.71
N ASP A 111 -8.67 4.23 -5.88
CA ASP A 111 -9.70 5.26 -5.91
C ASP A 111 -9.69 6.08 -7.21
N ASP A 112 -8.84 5.70 -8.18
CA ASP A 112 -8.67 6.38 -9.47
C ASP A 112 -8.27 7.86 -9.30
N GLY A 113 -7.58 8.20 -8.21
CA GLY A 113 -7.20 9.57 -7.91
C GLY A 113 -6.14 9.77 -6.83
N TYR A 114 -5.85 11.03 -6.50
CA TYR A 114 -4.96 11.41 -5.41
C TYR A 114 -5.76 11.84 -4.17
N GLY A 115 -6.44 10.89 -3.52
CA GLY A 115 -7.43 11.16 -2.47
C GLY A 115 -6.94 12.02 -1.29
N MET A 116 -5.68 11.88 -0.86
CA MET A 116 -5.10 12.75 0.19
C MET A 116 -5.04 14.21 -0.24
N ILE A 117 -4.61 14.46 -1.48
CA ILE A 117 -4.46 15.81 -2.02
C ILE A 117 -5.84 16.43 -2.22
N ARG A 118 -6.77 15.67 -2.80
CA ARG A 118 -8.17 16.06 -3.00
C ARG A 118 -8.84 16.46 -1.70
N TRP A 119 -8.69 15.64 -0.66
CA TRP A 119 -9.23 15.92 0.67
C TRP A 119 -8.65 17.21 1.28
N LYS A 120 -7.34 17.42 1.18
CA LYS A 120 -6.71 18.66 1.69
C LYS A 120 -7.15 19.90 0.92
N GLN A 121 -7.16 19.85 -0.41
CA GLN A 121 -7.56 20.98 -1.25
C GLN A 121 -9.03 21.37 -1.01
N ALA A 122 -9.94 20.39 -0.92
CA ALA A 122 -11.34 20.65 -0.62
C ALA A 122 -11.52 21.34 0.75
N ASN A 123 -10.78 20.90 1.78
CA ASN A 123 -10.80 21.55 3.09
C ASN A 123 -10.25 22.99 3.08
N MET A 124 -9.43 23.33 2.10
CA MET A 124 -8.92 24.70 1.87
C MET A 124 -9.82 25.53 0.96
N GLY A 125 -10.94 24.97 0.48
CA GLY A 125 -11.87 25.65 -0.44
C GLY A 125 -11.38 25.73 -1.89
N PHE A 126 -10.35 24.98 -2.26
CA PHE A 126 -9.90 24.89 -3.65
C PHE A 126 -10.81 23.98 -4.47
N THR A 127 -10.92 24.28 -5.77
CA THR A 127 -11.58 23.42 -6.75
C THR A 127 -10.74 22.19 -7.05
N ASP A 128 -11.41 21.09 -7.36
CA ASP A 128 -10.76 19.86 -7.81
C ASP A 128 -10.11 20.04 -9.20
N PHE A 129 -8.84 19.72 -9.32
CA PHE A 129 -8.09 19.89 -10.58
C PHE A 129 -6.92 18.91 -10.70
N GLY A 130 -6.94 18.08 -11.75
CA GLY A 130 -5.83 17.18 -12.09
C GLY A 130 -5.58 16.05 -11.08
N LEU A 131 -6.60 15.70 -10.28
CA LEU A 131 -6.47 14.70 -9.21
C LEU A 131 -7.10 13.36 -9.54
N ASP A 132 -7.94 13.27 -10.57
CA ASP A 132 -8.53 12.03 -11.07
C ASP A 132 -7.74 11.53 -12.28
N TYR A 133 -7.56 10.22 -12.40
CA TYR A 133 -6.83 9.59 -13.51
C TYR A 133 -7.34 8.17 -13.78
N GLY A 134 -7.03 7.66 -14.99
CA GLY A 134 -7.34 6.28 -15.37
C GLY A 134 -6.21 5.33 -14.98
N ASN A 135 -6.54 4.25 -14.27
CA ASN A 135 -5.61 3.17 -13.98
C ASN A 135 -5.62 2.08 -15.07
N PRO A 136 -4.49 1.36 -15.27
CA PRO A 136 -4.51 0.13 -16.03
C PRO A 136 -5.32 -0.97 -15.30
N ASP A 137 -5.60 -2.06 -16.00
CA ASP A 137 -6.03 -3.28 -15.35
C ASP A 137 -4.86 -3.87 -14.58
N PHE A 138 -4.84 -3.66 -13.26
CA PHE A 138 -3.74 -4.10 -12.40
C PHE A 138 -3.54 -5.61 -12.38
N VAL A 139 -4.58 -6.41 -12.64
CA VAL A 139 -4.46 -7.87 -12.72
C VAL A 139 -3.67 -8.22 -13.97
N LYS A 140 -4.09 -7.73 -15.14
CA LYS A 140 -3.34 -7.94 -16.40
C LYS A 140 -1.95 -7.35 -16.36
N TYR A 141 -1.78 -6.22 -15.67
CA TYR A 141 -0.48 -5.57 -15.49
C TYR A 141 0.48 -6.47 -14.71
N ALA A 142 0.01 -7.11 -13.63
CA ALA A 142 0.80 -8.08 -12.89
C ALA A 142 1.10 -9.33 -13.74
N GLU A 143 0.09 -9.89 -14.41
CA GLU A 143 0.23 -11.06 -15.29
C GLU A 143 1.23 -10.83 -16.44
N ALA A 144 1.41 -9.59 -16.89
CA ALA A 144 2.39 -9.26 -17.92
C ALA A 144 3.85 -9.44 -17.47
N TYR A 145 4.13 -9.42 -16.17
CA TYR A 145 5.46 -9.64 -15.61
C TYR A 145 5.73 -11.11 -15.25
N GLY A 146 4.69 -11.92 -15.06
CA GLY A 146 4.77 -13.33 -14.64
C GLY A 146 4.31 -13.57 -13.21
#